data_AF-A0A3M3L9U3-F1
#
_entry.id   AF-A0A3M3L9U3-F1
#
_cell.length_a   1.000
_cell.length_b   1.000
_cell.length_c   1.000
_cell.angle_alpha   90.00
_cell.angle_beta   90.00
_cell.angle_gamma   90.00
#
_symmetry.space_group_name_H-M   'P 1'
#
loop_
_entity.id
_entity.type
_entity.pdbx_description
1 polymer ?
#
loop_
_entity_poly.entity_id
_entity_poly.type
_entity_poly.pdbx_seq_one_letter_code
_entity_poly.pdbx_strand_id
1 'polypeptide(L)'
;MTRPRWKKALFIGLPLALAISAGAGFLAWNYGLPAGYPVKIMKQADDLQERIISFDSHITVPMKFGSEGNEADKDGSGQFDLVKTARGRLSGAALTIFGWPEIWNGDNAPHRPTPGFVDEARHQQEVRYKIITGMVRDFPNQVGIAYTPDDMRRLHGEGKFAIFISMLNAYPLGDDLNLLDHWTARGMRMFGFSYVGNNSWADSSRPLPFLNDTPDALGGLSEIGKQAVQRLNDLGVIIDVSQMSSKALLQVSQLSRTPMVASHSAPRALVDIPRNLSDEEMQLIKQSGGVVQIVAFPAYLKPLTQKTQDKLNALRKDFDLPPLPNLAMALMPGDPIITVW
;
A
#
# COMPACT_ATOMS: atom_id res chain seq x y z
N MET A 1 -6.83 57.19 -50.22
CA MET A 1 -5.80 56.30 -49.64
C MET A 1 -6.46 55.31 -48.71
N THR A 2 -6.66 54.07 -49.16
CA THR A 2 -7.25 52.99 -48.38
C THR A 2 -6.25 52.50 -47.34
N ARG A 3 -6.56 52.63 -46.04
CA ARG A 3 -5.73 52.06 -44.97
C ARG A 3 -5.61 50.54 -45.21
N PRO A 4 -4.40 49.99 -45.26
CA PRO A 4 -4.21 48.66 -45.79
C PRO A 4 -4.70 47.62 -44.75
N ARG A 5 -5.62 46.75 -45.17
CA ARG A 5 -6.39 45.79 -44.32
C ARG A 5 -5.51 44.84 -43.49
N TRP A 6 -4.23 44.66 -43.84
CA TRP A 6 -3.27 43.82 -43.12
C TRP A 6 -2.99 44.29 -41.68
N LYS A 7 -3.06 45.60 -41.39
CA LYS A 7 -2.83 46.08 -40.02
C LYS A 7 -3.88 45.54 -39.04
N LYS A 8 -5.16 45.44 -39.44
CA LYS A 8 -6.21 44.85 -38.58
C LYS A 8 -6.04 43.34 -38.40
N ALA A 9 -5.57 42.64 -39.42
CA ALA A 9 -5.26 41.20 -39.34
C ALA A 9 -4.09 40.93 -38.36
N LEU A 10 -3.08 41.80 -38.32
CA LEU A 10 -1.96 41.69 -37.38
C LEU A 10 -2.35 42.09 -35.95
N PHE A 11 -3.09 43.18 -35.75
CA PHE A 11 -3.44 43.68 -34.41
C PHE A 11 -4.52 42.86 -33.70
N ILE A 12 -5.38 42.13 -34.44
CA ILE A 12 -6.45 41.31 -33.84
C ILE A 12 -6.14 39.82 -34.01
N GLY A 13 -5.60 39.41 -35.15
CA GLY A 13 -5.31 38.00 -35.44
C GLY A 13 -4.13 37.45 -34.63
N LEU A 14 -3.07 38.24 -34.41
CA LEU A 14 -1.91 37.78 -33.65
C LEU A 14 -2.21 37.58 -32.15
N PRO A 15 -2.89 38.51 -31.44
CA PRO A 15 -3.26 38.27 -30.04
C PRO A 15 -4.27 37.14 -29.89
N LEU A 16 -5.22 36.98 -30.83
CA LEU A 16 -6.19 35.89 -30.80
C LEU A 16 -5.52 34.53 -31.06
N ALA A 17 -4.59 34.46 -32.01
CA ALA A 17 -3.81 33.24 -32.26
C ALA A 17 -2.92 32.88 -31.06
N LEU A 18 -2.30 33.88 -30.41
CA LEU A 18 -1.52 33.68 -29.19
C LEU A 18 -2.39 33.23 -28.01
N ALA A 19 -3.60 33.80 -27.85
CA ALA A 19 -4.54 33.39 -26.81
C ALA A 19 -5.06 31.97 -27.04
N ILE A 20 -5.36 31.58 -28.28
CA ILE A 20 -5.75 30.21 -28.64
C ILE A 20 -4.59 29.25 -28.41
N SER A 21 -3.37 29.62 -28.79
CA SER A 21 -2.18 28.78 -28.63
C SER A 21 -1.79 28.63 -27.15
N ALA A 22 -1.89 29.69 -26.37
CA ALA A 22 -1.70 29.66 -24.92
C ALA A 22 -2.80 28.88 -24.22
N GLY A 23 -4.07 29.00 -24.66
CA GLY A 23 -5.19 28.20 -24.18
C GLY A 23 -5.02 26.72 -24.51
N ALA A 24 -4.64 26.38 -25.74
CA ALA A 24 -4.35 25.01 -26.16
C ALA A 24 -3.12 24.44 -25.45
N GLY A 25 -2.08 25.25 -25.23
CA GLY A 25 -0.90 24.87 -24.45
C GLY A 25 -1.22 24.67 -22.97
N PHE A 26 -2.05 25.53 -22.38
CA PHE A 26 -2.56 25.39 -21.02
C PHE A 26 -3.45 24.17 -20.87
N LEU A 27 -4.31 23.89 -21.86
CA LEU A 27 -5.13 22.68 -21.88
C LEU A 27 -4.26 21.43 -22.05
N ALA A 28 -3.26 21.44 -22.93
CA ALA A 28 -2.32 20.32 -23.07
C ALA A 28 -1.45 20.12 -21.82
N TRP A 29 -1.15 21.19 -21.08
CA TRP A 29 -0.39 21.14 -19.83
C TRP A 29 -1.23 20.63 -18.65
N ASN A 30 -2.46 21.14 -18.48
CA ASN A 30 -3.36 20.76 -17.38
C ASN A 30 -4.12 19.45 -17.63
N TYR A 31 -4.40 19.10 -18.89
CA TYR A 31 -5.11 17.87 -19.27
C TYR A 31 -4.21 16.81 -19.90
N GLY A 32 -2.89 17.08 -19.98
CA GLY A 32 -1.86 16.14 -20.38
C GLY A 32 -1.76 15.90 -21.89
N LEU A 33 -0.56 16.10 -22.44
CA LEU A 33 -0.09 15.27 -23.55
C LEU A 33 -0.15 13.79 -23.08
N PRO A 34 -0.51 12.84 -23.97
CA PRO A 34 -0.80 11.47 -23.58
C PRO A 34 0.35 10.88 -22.76
N ALA A 35 0.01 10.08 -21.74
CA ALA A 35 0.91 9.46 -20.76
C ALA A 35 1.90 8.42 -21.34
N GLY A 36 2.48 8.71 -22.50
CA GLY A 36 3.31 7.81 -23.30
C GLY A 36 2.53 6.81 -24.16
N TYR A 37 1.19 6.83 -24.14
CA TYR A 37 0.34 5.86 -24.86
C TYR A 37 -0.43 6.48 -26.04
N PRO A 38 -0.74 5.71 -27.10
CA PRO A 38 -1.61 6.19 -28.16
C PRO A 38 -3.01 6.57 -27.65
N VAL A 39 -3.60 7.66 -28.16
CA VAL A 39 -4.94 8.16 -27.76
C VAL A 39 -6.02 7.07 -27.86
N LYS A 40 -5.95 6.21 -28.89
CA LYS A 40 -6.89 5.08 -29.05
C LYS A 40 -6.83 4.11 -27.87
N ILE A 41 -5.64 3.84 -27.33
CA ILE A 41 -5.45 2.95 -26.18
C ILE A 41 -5.96 3.61 -24.90
N MET A 42 -5.69 4.90 -24.71
CA MET A 42 -6.23 5.65 -23.57
C MET A 42 -7.76 5.65 -23.57
N LYS A 43 -8.38 5.96 -24.71
CA LYS A 43 -9.84 5.89 -24.86
C LYS A 43 -10.38 4.50 -24.55
N GLN A 44 -9.73 3.45 -25.05
CA GLN A 44 -10.14 2.08 -24.76
C GLN A 44 -10.07 1.75 -23.26
N ALA A 45 -9.04 2.23 -22.57
CA ALA A 45 -8.90 2.06 -21.12
C ALA A 45 -9.99 2.83 -20.37
N ASP A 46 -10.26 4.07 -20.76
CA ASP A 46 -11.32 4.89 -20.18
C ASP A 46 -12.70 4.24 -20.36
N ASP A 47 -13.03 3.82 -21.59
CA ASP A 47 -14.29 3.15 -21.94
C ASP A 47 -14.48 1.84 -21.13
N LEU A 48 -13.39 1.13 -20.81
CA LEU A 48 -13.44 -0.08 -19.98
C LEU A 48 -13.69 0.26 -18.51
N GLN A 49 -13.00 1.28 -17.97
CA GLN A 49 -13.16 1.74 -16.58
C GLN A 49 -14.55 2.34 -16.29
N GLU A 50 -15.35 2.67 -17.32
CA GLU A 50 -16.79 3.01 -17.12
C GLU A 50 -17.64 1.82 -16.68
N ARG A 51 -17.16 0.59 -16.89
CA ARG A 51 -17.98 -0.62 -16.81
C ARG A 51 -17.47 -1.64 -15.80
N ILE A 52 -16.17 -1.64 -15.53
CA ILE A 52 -15.56 -2.60 -14.62
C ILE A 52 -15.47 -2.05 -13.19
N ILE A 53 -15.43 -2.97 -12.23
CA ILE A 53 -15.04 -2.65 -10.87
C ILE A 53 -13.52 -2.71 -10.79
N SER A 54 -12.91 -1.63 -10.33
CA SER A 54 -11.49 -1.52 -10.03
C SER A 54 -11.28 -1.52 -8.51
N PHE A 55 -10.37 -2.36 -8.04
CA PHE A 55 -10.08 -2.53 -6.63
C PHE A 55 -8.58 -2.55 -6.37
N ASP A 56 -8.12 -1.71 -5.45
CA ASP A 56 -6.75 -1.74 -4.93
C ASP A 56 -6.75 -2.45 -3.57
N SER A 57 -6.03 -3.56 -3.44
CA SER A 57 -6.01 -4.36 -2.21
C SER A 57 -5.10 -3.81 -1.11
N HIS A 58 -4.42 -2.68 -1.31
CA HIS A 58 -3.59 -2.11 -0.25
C HIS A 58 -3.31 -0.61 -0.40
N ILE A 59 -4.02 0.20 0.38
CA ILE A 59 -3.69 1.61 0.58
C ILE A 59 -3.47 1.89 2.08
N THR A 60 -2.30 2.45 2.40
CA THR A 60 -1.99 2.92 3.75
C THR A 60 -2.79 4.18 4.05
N VAL A 61 -3.43 4.23 5.22
CA VAL A 61 -4.06 5.44 5.74
C VAL A 61 -3.02 6.28 6.49
N PRO A 62 -2.67 7.49 6.03
CA PRO A 62 -1.79 8.39 6.78
C PRO A 62 -2.41 8.80 8.11
N MET A 63 -1.59 8.95 9.16
CA MET A 63 -2.07 9.31 10.52
C MET A 63 -2.79 10.67 10.58
N LYS A 64 -2.53 11.57 9.64
CA LYS A 64 -3.13 12.91 9.53
C LYS A 64 -4.17 13.02 8.41
N PHE A 65 -4.57 11.92 7.79
CA PHE A 65 -5.54 11.98 6.70
C PHE A 65 -6.91 12.48 7.19
N GLY A 66 -7.51 13.40 6.43
CA GLY A 66 -8.73 14.12 6.82
C GLY A 66 -8.50 15.36 7.69
N SER A 67 -7.26 15.67 8.10
CA SER A 67 -6.95 16.94 8.78
C SER A 67 -6.79 18.10 7.81
N GLU A 68 -6.68 19.32 8.33
CA GLU A 68 -6.28 20.49 7.53
C GLU A 68 -4.98 20.21 6.76
N GLY A 69 -4.99 20.50 5.45
CA GLY A 69 -3.89 20.26 4.52
C GLY A 69 -3.76 18.82 4.01
N ASN A 70 -4.57 17.89 4.52
CA ASN A 70 -4.63 16.48 4.08
C ASN A 70 -6.08 16.00 3.96
N GLU A 71 -6.98 16.87 3.52
CA GLU A 71 -8.41 16.59 3.45
C GLU A 71 -8.71 15.44 2.49
N ALA A 72 -9.68 14.60 2.86
CA ALA A 72 -10.02 13.41 2.08
C ALA A 72 -10.75 13.74 0.77
N ASP A 73 -11.43 14.88 0.68
CA ASP A 73 -12.27 15.30 -0.45
C ASP A 73 -11.62 16.36 -1.35
N LYS A 74 -10.33 16.65 -1.14
CA LYS A 74 -9.56 17.59 -1.96
C LYS A 74 -8.44 16.88 -2.71
N ASP A 75 -8.02 17.45 -3.84
CA ASP A 75 -6.87 16.99 -4.61
C ASP A 75 -5.57 17.35 -3.88
N GLY A 76 -5.24 16.56 -2.85
CA GLY A 76 -4.14 16.83 -1.92
C GLY A 76 -2.76 16.44 -2.46
N SER A 77 -1.73 16.60 -1.64
CA SER A 77 -0.35 16.20 -1.96
C SER A 77 -0.08 14.70 -1.82
N GLY A 78 -0.97 13.97 -1.13
CA GLY A 78 -0.92 12.51 -1.00
C GLY A 78 -1.28 11.77 -2.29
N GLN A 79 -1.13 10.45 -2.25
CA GLN A 79 -1.44 9.59 -3.41
C GLN A 79 -2.91 9.15 -3.46
N PHE A 80 -3.67 9.37 -2.38
CA PHE A 80 -5.05 8.94 -2.23
C PHE A 80 -5.91 10.08 -1.69
N ASP A 81 -6.99 10.37 -2.39
CA ASP A 81 -8.11 11.23 -1.98
C ASP A 81 -9.32 10.97 -2.90
N LEU A 82 -10.51 11.43 -2.51
CA LEU A 82 -11.75 11.18 -3.26
C LEU A 82 -11.72 11.81 -4.66
N VAL A 83 -11.00 12.93 -4.85
CA VAL A 83 -10.87 13.56 -6.17
C VAL A 83 -10.05 12.68 -7.12
N LYS A 84 -8.92 12.17 -6.67
CA LYS A 84 -8.06 11.25 -7.44
C LYS A 84 -8.76 9.92 -7.70
N THR A 85 -9.46 9.35 -6.72
CA THR A 85 -10.22 8.10 -6.93
C THR A 85 -11.31 8.28 -7.98
N ALA A 86 -12.07 9.38 -7.95
CA ALA A 86 -13.09 9.67 -8.94
C ALA A 86 -12.49 9.88 -10.34
N ARG A 87 -11.39 10.65 -10.43
CA ARG A 87 -10.67 10.89 -11.68
C ARG A 87 -10.13 9.60 -12.29
N GLY A 88 -9.59 8.70 -11.47
CA GLY A 88 -9.08 7.40 -11.89
C GLY A 88 -10.14 6.31 -12.00
N ARG A 89 -11.41 6.61 -11.68
CA ARG A 89 -12.52 5.65 -11.60
C ARG A 89 -12.24 4.44 -10.71
N LEU A 90 -11.48 4.66 -9.62
CA LEU A 90 -11.21 3.62 -8.63
C LEU A 90 -12.49 3.35 -7.84
N SER A 91 -13.03 2.13 -7.97
CA SER A 91 -14.32 1.79 -7.34
C SER A 91 -14.19 1.59 -5.83
N GLY A 92 -13.06 1.10 -5.37
CA GLY A 92 -12.81 0.85 -3.95
C GLY A 92 -11.38 0.43 -3.68
N ALA A 93 -11.02 0.40 -2.40
CA ALA A 93 -9.71 -0.09 -1.98
C ALA A 93 -9.76 -0.69 -0.58
N ALA A 94 -8.79 -1.54 -0.27
CA ALA A 94 -8.50 -1.95 1.08
C ALA A 94 -7.75 -0.84 1.83
N LEU A 95 -8.45 -0.10 2.69
CA LEU A 95 -7.84 0.89 3.56
C LEU A 95 -7.36 0.20 4.83
N THR A 96 -6.04 0.24 5.04
CA THR A 96 -5.40 -0.63 6.02
C THR A 96 -5.29 0.01 7.40
N ILE A 97 -5.93 -0.60 8.40
CA ILE A 97 -5.64 -0.40 9.82
C ILE A 97 -4.24 -0.96 10.08
N PHE A 98 -3.36 -0.13 10.60
CA PHE A 98 -1.95 -0.47 10.74
C PHE A 98 -1.41 0.11 12.04
N GLY A 99 -0.48 -0.61 12.65
CA GLY A 99 0.30 -0.18 13.78
C GLY A 99 1.63 -0.94 13.79
N TRP A 100 2.70 -0.27 14.17
CA TRP A 100 4.03 -0.87 14.27
C TRP A 100 4.86 -0.12 15.32
N PRO A 101 5.99 -0.70 15.77
CA PRO A 101 6.88 0.01 16.68
C PRO A 101 7.58 1.15 15.93
N GLU A 102 6.92 2.30 15.84
CA GLU A 102 7.40 3.49 15.12
C GLU A 102 8.64 4.06 15.81
N ILE A 103 9.78 3.98 15.14
CA ILE A 103 11.07 4.37 15.72
C ILE A 103 11.50 5.77 15.29
N TRP A 104 10.88 6.38 14.28
CA TRP A 104 11.40 7.60 13.63
C TRP A 104 10.81 8.92 14.14
N ASN A 105 9.80 8.87 15.00
CA ASN A 105 9.11 10.06 15.49
C ASN A 105 9.60 10.48 16.88
N GLY A 106 9.74 11.78 17.10
CA GLY A 106 10.11 12.37 18.39
C GLY A 106 11.55 12.88 18.46
N ASP A 107 11.86 13.57 19.55
CA ASP A 107 13.20 14.11 19.80
C ASP A 107 14.19 12.98 20.07
N ASN A 108 15.34 13.00 19.39
CA ASN A 108 16.39 11.97 19.47
C ASN A 108 15.97 10.61 18.88
N ALA A 109 15.09 10.60 17.88
CA ALA A 109 14.90 9.42 17.03
C ALA A 109 16.22 9.02 16.33
N PRO A 110 16.46 7.72 16.06
CA PRO A 110 15.53 6.62 16.25
C PRO A 110 15.48 6.04 17.68
N HIS A 111 14.33 5.50 18.08
CA HIS A 111 14.10 4.93 19.41
C HIS A 111 14.02 3.40 19.42
N ARG A 112 14.80 2.74 20.28
CA ARG A 112 14.64 1.28 20.50
C ARG A 112 13.28 0.99 21.15
N PRO A 113 12.50 0.03 20.64
CA PRO A 113 11.19 -0.25 21.20
C PRO A 113 11.23 -0.71 22.65
N THR A 114 10.29 -0.20 23.42
CA THR A 114 10.01 -0.60 24.81
C THR A 114 8.64 -1.29 24.87
N PRO A 115 8.23 -1.92 25.99
CA PRO A 115 6.88 -2.48 26.12
C PRO A 115 5.75 -1.48 25.79
N GLY A 116 5.96 -0.17 26.03
CA GLY A 116 4.98 0.87 25.70
C GLY A 116 4.74 1.09 24.20
N PHE A 117 5.62 0.60 23.33
CA PHE A 117 5.45 0.72 21.87
C PHE A 117 4.27 -0.11 21.36
N VAL A 118 3.87 -1.16 22.09
CA VAL A 118 2.66 -1.94 21.75
C VAL A 118 1.42 -1.06 21.90
N ASP A 119 1.34 -0.26 22.97
CA ASP A 119 0.20 0.65 23.19
C ASP A 119 0.19 1.81 22.19
N GLU A 120 1.36 2.35 21.83
CA GLU A 120 1.45 3.35 20.75
C GLU A 120 1.03 2.75 19.39
N ALA A 121 1.42 1.51 19.10
CA ALA A 121 0.99 0.83 17.90
C ALA A 121 -0.53 0.55 17.89
N ARG A 122 -1.15 0.32 19.05
CA ARG A 122 -2.62 0.26 19.18
C ARG A 122 -3.27 1.62 18.95
N HIS A 123 -2.68 2.70 19.49
CA HIS A 123 -3.15 4.06 19.23
C HIS A 123 -3.17 4.37 17.73
N GLN A 124 -2.12 4.00 17.01
CA GLN A 124 -2.05 4.10 15.55
C GLN A 124 -3.20 3.37 14.83
N GLN A 125 -3.57 2.17 15.27
CA GLN A 125 -4.71 1.43 14.71
C GLN A 125 -6.03 2.17 14.95
N GLU A 126 -6.25 2.64 16.18
CA GLU A 126 -7.46 3.39 16.54
C GLU A 126 -7.62 4.70 15.76
N VAL A 127 -6.52 5.44 15.55
CA VAL A 127 -6.53 6.65 14.71
C VAL A 127 -6.96 6.32 13.28
N ARG A 128 -6.37 5.29 12.66
CA ARG A 128 -6.73 4.88 11.29
C ARG A 128 -8.18 4.40 11.18
N TYR A 129 -8.67 3.69 12.19
CA TYR A 129 -10.07 3.29 12.25
C TYR A 129 -11.02 4.50 12.33
N LYS A 130 -10.69 5.50 13.17
CA LYS A 130 -11.45 6.76 13.28
C LYS A 130 -11.44 7.56 11.97
N ILE A 131 -10.32 7.58 11.26
CA ILE A 131 -10.23 8.21 9.94
C ILE A 131 -11.17 7.51 8.95
N ILE A 132 -11.08 6.19 8.82
CA ILE A 132 -11.91 5.39 7.90
C ILE A 132 -13.40 5.60 8.17
N THR A 133 -13.81 5.45 9.43
CA THR A 133 -15.22 5.62 9.83
C THR A 133 -15.68 7.08 9.71
N GLY A 134 -14.78 8.03 9.97
CA GLY A 134 -15.00 9.47 9.76
C GLY A 134 -15.29 9.81 8.30
N MET A 135 -14.57 9.22 7.34
CA MET A 135 -14.86 9.43 5.91
C MET A 135 -16.30 9.07 5.55
N VAL A 136 -16.82 7.96 6.07
CA VAL A 136 -18.21 7.53 5.82
C VAL A 136 -19.20 8.48 6.48
N ARG A 137 -18.92 8.93 7.70
CA ARG A 137 -19.76 9.88 8.44
C ARG A 137 -19.85 11.23 7.72
N ASP A 138 -18.71 11.74 7.25
CA ASP A 138 -18.59 13.09 6.72
C ASP A 138 -18.96 13.16 5.23
N PHE A 139 -18.78 12.06 4.49
CA PHE A 139 -19.08 11.96 3.05
C PHE A 139 -20.00 10.77 2.70
N PRO A 140 -21.19 10.63 3.31
CA PRO A 140 -22.05 9.44 3.18
C PRO A 140 -22.60 9.22 1.76
N ASN A 141 -22.60 10.28 0.94
CA ASN A 141 -23.02 10.22 -0.46
C ASN A 141 -21.87 9.86 -1.41
N GLN A 142 -20.63 9.84 -0.94
CA GLN A 142 -19.44 9.56 -1.76
C GLN A 142 -18.71 8.29 -1.31
N VAL A 143 -18.85 7.86 -0.05
CA VAL A 143 -18.05 6.78 0.54
C VAL A 143 -18.94 5.83 1.33
N GLY A 144 -18.62 4.54 1.29
CA GLY A 144 -19.21 3.53 2.18
C GLY A 144 -18.22 2.42 2.51
N ILE A 145 -18.46 1.67 3.58
CA ILE A 145 -17.67 0.48 3.90
C ILE A 145 -18.35 -0.74 3.28
N ALA A 146 -17.56 -1.56 2.56
CA ALA A 146 -17.96 -2.85 2.04
C ALA A 146 -17.56 -3.95 3.03
N TYR A 147 -18.56 -4.59 3.65
CA TYR A 147 -18.34 -5.73 4.55
C TYR A 147 -18.35 -7.07 3.80
N THR A 148 -18.87 -7.06 2.57
CA THR A 148 -19.02 -8.23 1.69
C THR A 148 -18.70 -7.85 0.24
N PRO A 149 -18.45 -8.82 -0.65
CA PRO A 149 -18.34 -8.57 -2.09
C PRO A 149 -19.62 -7.97 -2.70
N ASP A 150 -20.79 -8.26 -2.14
CA ASP A 150 -22.05 -7.68 -2.61
C ASP A 150 -22.20 -6.21 -2.22
N ASP A 151 -21.69 -5.82 -1.04
CA ASP A 151 -21.59 -4.39 -0.69
C ASP A 151 -20.67 -3.64 -1.65
N MET A 152 -19.55 -4.25 -2.06
CA MET A 152 -18.65 -3.65 -3.05
C MET A 152 -19.38 -3.37 -4.36
N ARG A 153 -20.13 -4.35 -4.88
CA ARG A 153 -20.92 -4.21 -6.11
C ARG A 153 -22.02 -3.16 -5.97
N ARG A 154 -22.73 -3.17 -4.84
CA ARG A 154 -23.79 -2.21 -4.52
C ARG A 154 -23.24 -0.79 -4.44
N LEU A 155 -22.16 -0.56 -3.68
CA LEU A 155 -21.55 0.76 -3.52
C LEU A 155 -20.99 1.30 -4.84
N HIS A 156 -20.37 0.44 -5.66
CA HIS A 156 -19.97 0.82 -7.01
C HIS A 156 -21.17 1.25 -7.87
N GLY A 157 -22.28 0.51 -7.83
CA GLY A 157 -23.53 0.87 -8.53
C GLY A 157 -24.18 2.16 -8.01
N GLU A 158 -23.96 2.50 -6.73
CA GLU A 158 -24.37 3.77 -6.12
C GLU A 158 -23.41 4.94 -6.46
N GLY A 159 -22.31 4.69 -7.17
CA GLY A 159 -21.29 5.69 -7.47
C GLY A 159 -20.45 6.10 -6.26
N LYS A 160 -20.38 5.26 -5.22
CA LYS A 160 -19.61 5.51 -4.01
C LYS A 160 -18.28 4.77 -4.04
N PHE A 161 -17.24 5.41 -3.50
CA PHE A 161 -15.99 4.74 -3.18
C PHE A 161 -16.20 3.73 -2.05
N ALA A 162 -15.91 2.48 -2.33
CA ALA A 162 -16.08 1.38 -1.39
C ALA A 162 -14.80 1.10 -0.60
N ILE A 163 -14.83 1.38 0.70
CA ILE A 163 -13.75 1.05 1.63
C ILE A 163 -13.90 -0.41 2.05
N PHE A 164 -12.90 -1.22 1.78
CA PHE A 164 -12.74 -2.54 2.40
C PHE A 164 -11.76 -2.39 3.57
N ILE A 165 -12.15 -2.75 4.80
CA ILE A 165 -11.25 -2.56 5.95
C ILE A 165 -10.32 -3.77 6.05
N SER A 166 -9.04 -3.55 5.75
CA SER A 166 -7.96 -4.49 6.04
C SER A 166 -7.24 -4.10 7.33
N MET A 167 -6.53 -5.05 7.92
CA MET A 167 -5.58 -4.81 9.00
C MET A 167 -4.25 -5.48 8.68
N LEU A 168 -3.14 -4.81 8.96
CA LEU A 168 -1.80 -5.33 8.74
C LEU A 168 -0.98 -5.20 10.02
N ASN A 169 -0.20 -6.24 10.30
CA ASN A 169 0.71 -6.41 11.44
C ASN A 169 0.00 -6.87 12.74
N ALA A 170 0.45 -8.01 13.26
CA ALA A 170 -0.02 -8.57 14.53
C ALA A 170 0.63 -7.93 15.76
N TYR A 171 1.75 -7.20 15.60
CA TYR A 171 2.47 -6.56 16.71
C TYR A 171 1.59 -5.81 17.73
N PRO A 172 0.61 -4.98 17.31
CA PRO A 172 -0.23 -4.25 18.27
C PRO A 172 -1.17 -5.15 19.09
N LEU A 173 -1.38 -6.39 18.67
CA LEU A 173 -2.31 -7.31 19.35
C LEU A 173 -1.70 -7.96 20.60
N GLY A 174 -0.37 -7.90 20.76
CA GLY A 174 0.31 -8.59 21.87
C GLY A 174 -0.02 -10.08 21.85
N ASP A 175 -0.43 -10.64 22.98
CA ASP A 175 -0.77 -12.07 23.10
C ASP A 175 -2.30 -12.32 23.19
N ASP A 176 -3.13 -11.33 22.84
CA ASP A 176 -4.59 -11.46 22.92
C ASP A 176 -5.23 -11.79 21.57
N LEU A 177 -5.53 -13.08 21.38
CA LEU A 177 -6.20 -13.58 20.20
C LEU A 177 -7.62 -12.99 19.99
N ASN A 178 -8.29 -12.57 21.07
CA ASN A 178 -9.66 -12.04 21.01
C ASN A 178 -9.72 -10.67 20.33
N LEU A 179 -8.59 -9.99 20.13
CA LEU A 179 -8.57 -8.76 19.36
C LEU A 179 -8.92 -8.99 17.88
N LEU A 180 -8.74 -10.21 17.35
CA LEU A 180 -9.23 -10.55 16.01
C LEU A 180 -10.75 -10.42 15.92
N ASP A 181 -11.48 -10.98 16.90
CA ASP A 181 -12.93 -10.83 17.01
C ASP A 181 -13.36 -9.38 17.10
N HIS A 182 -12.69 -8.62 17.98
CA HIS A 182 -12.98 -7.21 18.20
C HIS A 182 -12.86 -6.41 16.90
N TRP A 183 -11.78 -6.61 16.15
CA TRP A 183 -11.58 -5.91 14.88
C TRP A 183 -12.52 -6.40 13.78
N THR A 184 -12.85 -7.69 13.72
CA THR A 184 -13.84 -8.22 12.76
C THR A 184 -15.24 -7.67 13.03
N ALA A 185 -15.65 -7.59 14.29
CA ALA A 185 -16.93 -6.98 14.69
C ALA A 185 -17.00 -5.50 14.30
N ARG A 186 -15.85 -4.82 14.24
CA ARG A 186 -15.69 -3.44 13.77
C ARG A 186 -15.52 -3.30 12.26
N GLY A 187 -15.61 -4.40 11.51
CA GLY A 187 -15.64 -4.36 10.05
C GLY A 187 -14.37 -4.82 9.35
N MET A 188 -13.32 -5.24 10.05
CA MET A 188 -12.14 -5.84 9.43
C MET A 188 -12.54 -7.09 8.61
N ARG A 189 -12.05 -7.19 7.37
CA ARG A 189 -12.34 -8.30 6.45
C ARG A 189 -11.11 -8.95 5.81
N MET A 190 -9.92 -8.38 6.02
CA MET A 190 -8.65 -9.00 5.68
C MET A 190 -7.60 -8.70 6.75
N PHE A 191 -6.80 -9.69 7.11
CA PHE A 191 -5.75 -9.57 8.13
C PHE A 191 -4.42 -10.11 7.61
N GLY A 192 -3.39 -9.26 7.63
CA GLY A 192 -2.01 -9.63 7.37
C GLY A 192 -1.19 -9.71 8.65
N PHE A 193 -0.51 -10.82 8.86
CA PHE A 193 0.22 -11.09 10.11
C PHE A 193 1.43 -10.19 10.33
N SER A 194 2.12 -9.81 9.25
CA SER A 194 3.47 -9.27 9.35
C SER A 194 3.57 -7.89 8.70
N TYR A 195 4.56 -7.13 9.14
CA TYR A 195 5.11 -5.98 8.43
C TYR A 195 6.65 -6.14 8.40
N VAL A 196 7.42 -5.07 8.30
CA VAL A 196 8.84 -5.07 8.69
C VAL A 196 8.96 -5.45 10.16
N GLY A 197 9.91 -6.32 10.46
CA GLY A 197 10.20 -6.80 11.79
C GLY A 197 9.36 -8.02 12.18
N ASN A 198 9.95 -8.93 12.94
CA ASN A 198 9.23 -10.07 13.50
C ASN A 198 8.23 -9.58 14.57
N ASN A 199 7.20 -10.38 14.82
CA ASN A 199 6.31 -10.19 15.96
C ASN A 199 6.06 -11.55 16.64
N SER A 200 5.37 -11.57 17.78
CA SER A 200 5.16 -12.80 18.55
C SER A 200 4.28 -13.85 17.85
N TRP A 201 3.63 -13.50 16.73
CA TRP A 201 2.71 -14.39 16.01
C TRP A 201 3.37 -15.01 14.78
N ALA A 202 4.16 -14.23 14.04
CA ALA A 202 4.74 -14.65 12.77
C ALA A 202 6.09 -13.99 12.48
N ASP A 203 6.98 -14.78 11.86
CA ASP A 203 8.23 -14.27 11.28
C ASP A 203 7.96 -13.40 10.05
N SER A 204 8.69 -12.29 9.94
CA SER A 204 8.64 -11.39 8.79
C SER A 204 9.62 -11.82 7.71
N SER A 205 9.31 -11.52 6.44
CA SER A 205 10.28 -11.62 5.35
C SER A 205 11.42 -10.58 5.49
N ARG A 206 11.28 -9.63 6.41
CA ARG A 206 12.19 -8.49 6.63
C ARG A 206 12.49 -8.33 8.12
N PRO A 207 13.17 -9.30 8.76
CA PRO A 207 13.63 -9.14 10.13
C PRO A 207 14.48 -7.86 10.21
N LEU A 208 14.27 -7.06 11.25
CA LEU A 208 14.91 -5.75 11.40
C LEU A 208 15.95 -5.83 12.53
N PRO A 209 17.27 -5.76 12.24
CA PRO A 209 18.27 -5.88 13.29
C PRO A 209 18.21 -4.75 14.33
N PHE A 210 17.64 -3.58 13.99
CA PHE A 210 17.35 -2.52 14.96
C PHE A 210 16.36 -2.97 16.06
N LEU A 211 15.45 -3.90 15.74
CA LEU A 211 14.54 -4.53 16.69
C LEU A 211 15.17 -5.74 17.40
N ASN A 212 16.44 -6.03 17.13
CA ASN A 212 17.14 -7.23 17.57
C ASN A 212 16.50 -8.52 17.04
N ASP A 213 15.92 -8.47 15.83
CA ASP A 213 15.32 -9.63 15.18
C ASP A 213 16.36 -10.63 14.69
N THR A 214 15.99 -11.91 14.76
CA THR A 214 16.70 -13.00 14.08
C THR A 214 15.84 -13.52 12.93
N PRO A 215 16.41 -13.81 11.74
CA PRO A 215 15.66 -14.45 10.66
C PRO A 215 15.02 -15.76 11.10
N ASP A 216 13.75 -15.97 10.74
CA ASP A 216 12.97 -17.17 11.08
C ASP A 216 12.99 -17.56 12.57
N ALA A 217 12.90 -16.58 13.47
CA ALA A 217 13.00 -16.78 14.92
C ALA A 217 11.96 -17.78 15.47
N LEU A 218 10.75 -17.79 14.90
CA LEU A 218 9.67 -18.72 15.26
C LEU A 218 9.66 -19.99 14.39
N GLY A 219 10.46 -20.02 13.32
CA GLY A 219 10.37 -21.05 12.29
C GLY A 219 9.09 -20.96 11.45
N GLY A 220 8.48 -19.77 11.32
CA GLY A 220 7.22 -19.52 10.63
C GLY A 220 6.21 -18.82 11.56
N LEU A 221 5.25 -19.58 12.07
CA LEU A 221 4.23 -19.13 13.01
C LEU A 221 4.50 -19.69 14.41
N SER A 222 4.28 -18.87 15.43
CA SER A 222 4.18 -19.36 16.81
C SER A 222 2.86 -20.10 17.04
N GLU A 223 2.66 -20.68 18.23
CA GLU A 223 1.40 -21.36 18.57
C GLU A 223 0.19 -20.42 18.52
N ILE A 224 0.31 -19.17 19.00
CA ILE A 224 -0.77 -18.18 18.86
C ILE A 224 -0.98 -17.79 17.40
N GLY A 225 0.08 -17.71 16.58
CA GLY A 225 -0.04 -17.48 15.14
C GLY A 225 -0.82 -18.60 14.42
N LYS A 226 -0.60 -19.86 14.80
CA LYS A 226 -1.36 -21.01 14.27
C LYS A 226 -2.83 -20.96 14.70
N GLN A 227 -3.10 -20.60 15.96
CA GLN A 227 -4.47 -20.39 16.45
C GLN A 227 -5.17 -19.25 15.71
N ALA A 228 -4.44 -18.17 15.40
CA ALA A 228 -4.96 -17.05 14.62
C ALA A 228 -5.38 -17.44 13.21
N VAL A 229 -4.65 -18.34 12.52
CA VAL A 229 -5.10 -18.86 11.21
C VAL A 229 -6.48 -19.52 11.34
N GLN A 230 -6.67 -20.40 12.33
CA GLN A 230 -7.96 -21.06 12.55
C GLN A 230 -9.06 -20.06 12.89
N ARG A 231 -8.76 -19.08 13.74
CA ARG A 231 -9.70 -18.04 14.15
C ARG A 231 -10.14 -17.14 13.00
N LEU A 232 -9.21 -16.73 12.13
CA LEU A 232 -9.51 -15.92 10.94
C LEU A 232 -10.43 -16.67 9.97
N ASN A 233 -10.21 -17.98 9.80
CA ASN A 233 -11.10 -18.81 9.00
C ASN A 233 -12.51 -18.90 9.63
N ASP A 234 -12.63 -19.02 10.96
CA ASP A 234 -13.94 -19.04 11.65
C ASP A 234 -14.68 -17.71 11.54
N LEU A 235 -13.94 -16.61 11.56
CA LEU A 235 -14.46 -15.24 11.45
C LEU A 235 -14.81 -14.85 10.00
N GLY A 236 -14.46 -15.67 9.00
CA GLY A 236 -14.63 -15.33 7.60
C GLY A 236 -13.76 -14.15 7.14
N VAL A 237 -12.58 -13.99 7.75
CA VAL A 237 -11.60 -12.94 7.41
C VAL A 237 -10.57 -13.50 6.43
N ILE A 238 -10.28 -12.75 5.37
CA ILE A 238 -9.25 -13.11 4.39
C ILE A 238 -7.88 -13.06 5.07
N ILE A 239 -7.10 -14.13 4.93
CA ILE A 239 -5.70 -14.14 5.40
C ILE A 239 -4.81 -13.53 4.31
N ASP A 240 -4.10 -12.46 4.67
CA ASP A 240 -3.10 -11.82 3.82
C ASP A 240 -1.68 -12.32 4.18
N VAL A 241 -0.98 -12.89 3.19
CA VAL A 241 0.38 -13.43 3.34
C VAL A 241 1.48 -12.49 2.84
N SER A 242 1.14 -11.30 2.35
CA SER A 242 2.17 -10.29 2.10
C SER A 242 2.94 -9.96 3.38
N GLN A 243 4.25 -9.66 3.24
CA GLN A 243 5.21 -9.37 4.33
C GLN A 243 5.67 -10.58 5.17
N MET A 244 4.96 -11.70 5.17
CA MET A 244 5.31 -12.88 5.96
C MET A 244 6.58 -13.57 5.43
N SER A 245 7.34 -14.24 6.30
CA SER A 245 8.44 -15.10 5.86
C SER A 245 7.90 -16.29 5.04
N SER A 246 8.76 -16.89 4.21
CA SER A 246 8.40 -18.05 3.39
C SER A 246 7.91 -19.24 4.23
N LYS A 247 8.51 -19.47 5.42
CA LYS A 247 8.07 -20.53 6.34
C LYS A 247 6.69 -20.25 6.93
N ALA A 248 6.42 -19.00 7.30
CA ALA A 248 5.12 -18.61 7.83
C ALA A 248 4.03 -18.72 6.76
N LEU A 249 4.30 -18.28 5.52
CA LEU A 249 3.39 -18.47 4.37
C LEU A 249 3.09 -19.96 4.12
N LEU A 250 4.12 -20.81 4.09
CA LEU A 250 3.94 -22.25 3.95
C LEU A 250 3.03 -22.83 5.04
N GLN A 251 3.22 -22.44 6.31
CA GLN A 251 2.36 -22.91 7.40
C GLN A 251 0.93 -22.39 7.30
N VAL A 252 0.73 -21.13 6.89
CA VAL A 252 -0.62 -20.62 6.57
C VAL A 252 -1.27 -21.47 5.48
N SER A 253 -0.52 -21.86 4.44
CA SER A 253 -1.04 -22.71 3.36
C SER A 253 -1.44 -24.11 3.79
N GLN A 254 -0.81 -24.64 4.83
CA GLN A 254 -1.13 -25.95 5.40
C GLN A 254 -2.29 -25.89 6.40
N LEU A 255 -2.46 -24.76 7.09
CA LEU A 255 -3.42 -24.60 8.17
C LEU A 255 -4.75 -23.97 7.74
N SER A 256 -4.73 -23.10 6.72
CA SER A 256 -5.92 -22.38 6.28
C SER A 256 -6.88 -23.29 5.52
N ARG A 257 -8.16 -23.25 5.88
CA ARG A 257 -9.24 -23.91 5.13
C ARG A 257 -9.94 -22.99 4.12
N THR A 258 -9.51 -21.74 4.00
CA THR A 258 -10.03 -20.76 3.04
C THR A 258 -8.91 -20.23 2.14
N PRO A 259 -9.24 -19.68 0.96
CA PRO A 259 -8.26 -19.01 0.10
C PRO A 259 -7.49 -17.91 0.86
N MET A 260 -6.18 -17.81 0.57
CA MET A 260 -5.33 -16.72 1.07
C MET A 260 -5.02 -15.71 -0.04
N VAL A 261 -4.68 -14.49 0.34
CA VAL A 261 -4.34 -13.41 -0.59
C VAL A 261 -2.92 -12.94 -0.30
N ALA A 262 -2.16 -12.53 -1.30
CA ALA A 262 -1.02 -11.64 -1.10
C ALA A 262 -1.43 -10.26 -1.58
N SER A 263 -1.79 -9.36 -0.65
CA SER A 263 -2.48 -8.11 -0.98
C SER A 263 -1.60 -7.07 -1.67
N HIS A 264 -0.28 -7.18 -1.53
CA HIS A 264 0.70 -6.28 -2.14
C HIS A 264 2.06 -6.97 -2.26
N SER A 265 2.24 -7.88 -3.22
CA SER A 265 3.51 -8.58 -3.44
C SER A 265 3.93 -8.54 -4.90
N ALA A 266 5.22 -8.72 -5.19
CA ALA A 266 5.73 -8.85 -6.56
C ALA A 266 6.53 -10.15 -6.74
N PRO A 267 6.69 -10.66 -7.97
CA PRO A 267 7.50 -11.84 -8.25
C PRO A 267 9.00 -11.64 -8.04
N ARG A 268 9.69 -12.63 -7.46
CA ARG A 268 11.16 -12.65 -7.35
C ARG A 268 11.87 -12.67 -8.71
N ALA A 269 11.20 -13.17 -9.74
CA ALA A 269 11.71 -13.16 -11.11
C ALA A 269 12.04 -11.74 -11.64
N LEU A 270 11.44 -10.69 -11.07
CA LEU A 270 11.76 -9.30 -11.41
C LEU A 270 12.90 -8.75 -10.55
N VAL A 271 12.79 -8.94 -9.22
CA VAL A 271 13.79 -8.54 -8.24
C VAL A 271 13.86 -9.62 -7.17
N ASP A 272 15.01 -10.29 -7.07
CA ASP A 272 15.22 -11.39 -6.13
C ASP A 272 15.53 -10.84 -4.72
N ILE A 273 14.46 -10.60 -3.97
CA ILE A 273 14.49 -10.17 -2.56
C ILE A 273 13.48 -10.99 -1.76
N PRO A 274 13.72 -11.26 -0.45
CA PRO A 274 12.82 -12.04 0.38
C PRO A 274 11.39 -11.49 0.48
N ARG A 275 11.22 -10.18 0.25
CA ARG A 275 9.91 -9.53 0.23
C ARG A 275 9.04 -9.93 -0.97
N ASN A 276 9.66 -10.34 -2.06
CA ASN A 276 8.99 -10.80 -3.26
C ASN A 276 8.69 -12.31 -3.16
N LEU A 277 7.69 -12.76 -3.90
CA LEU A 277 7.24 -14.15 -3.93
C LEU A 277 8.05 -14.97 -4.93
N SER A 278 8.55 -16.11 -4.48
CA SER A 278 9.03 -17.21 -5.32
C SER A 278 7.88 -17.90 -6.06
N ASP A 279 8.21 -18.68 -7.09
CA ASP A 279 7.22 -19.47 -7.83
C ASP A 279 6.51 -20.48 -6.93
N GLU A 280 7.23 -21.09 -5.99
CA GLU A 280 6.66 -22.03 -5.01
C GLU A 280 5.62 -21.35 -4.12
N GLU A 281 5.92 -20.17 -3.57
CA GLU A 281 4.97 -19.39 -2.77
C GLU A 281 3.74 -18.97 -3.60
N MET A 282 3.93 -18.58 -4.87
CA MET A 282 2.80 -18.28 -5.76
C MET A 282 1.97 -19.53 -6.08
N GLN A 283 2.57 -20.72 -6.20
CA GLN A 283 1.81 -21.97 -6.35
C GLN A 283 0.99 -22.30 -5.12
N LEU A 284 1.51 -22.08 -3.90
CA LEU A 284 0.75 -22.29 -2.66
C LEU A 284 -0.49 -21.38 -2.60
N ILE A 285 -0.33 -20.09 -2.95
CA ILE A 285 -1.44 -19.15 -3.01
C ILE A 285 -2.47 -19.62 -4.06
N LYS A 286 -2.02 -20.00 -5.25
CA LYS A 286 -2.89 -20.55 -6.31
C LYS A 286 -3.63 -21.81 -5.86
N GLN A 287 -2.96 -22.75 -5.21
CA GLN A 287 -3.55 -24.01 -4.75
C GLN A 287 -4.64 -23.79 -3.69
N SER A 288 -4.54 -22.73 -2.89
CA SER A 288 -5.62 -22.33 -1.96
C SER A 288 -6.86 -21.76 -2.66
N GLY A 289 -6.81 -21.50 -3.97
CA GLY A 289 -7.82 -20.72 -4.69
C GLY A 289 -7.66 -19.20 -4.48
N GLY A 290 -6.49 -18.79 -4.01
CA GLY A 290 -6.15 -17.43 -3.62
C GLY A 290 -5.76 -16.51 -4.78
N VAL A 291 -5.37 -15.28 -4.44
CA VAL A 291 -4.98 -14.24 -5.40
C VAL A 291 -3.67 -13.57 -4.99
N VAL A 292 -2.77 -13.39 -5.95
CA VAL A 292 -1.60 -12.51 -5.80
C VAL A 292 -1.94 -11.15 -6.41
N GLN A 293 -2.03 -10.12 -5.58
CA GLN A 293 -2.26 -8.74 -6.00
C GLN A 293 -0.91 -8.04 -6.20
N ILE A 294 -0.56 -7.82 -7.48
CA ILE A 294 0.76 -7.35 -7.86
C ILE A 294 0.95 -5.88 -7.45
N VAL A 295 1.93 -5.62 -6.59
CA VAL A 295 2.19 -4.27 -6.08
C VAL A 295 3.01 -3.43 -7.05
N ALA A 296 2.61 -2.18 -7.24
CA ALA A 296 3.36 -1.17 -8.02
C ALA A 296 4.47 -0.49 -7.19
N PHE A 297 5.22 -1.23 -6.37
CA PHE A 297 6.34 -0.68 -5.59
C PHE A 297 7.62 -0.71 -6.44
N PRO A 298 8.20 0.45 -6.83
CA PRO A 298 9.23 0.48 -7.89
C PRO A 298 10.44 -0.43 -7.64
N ALA A 299 10.93 -0.45 -6.40
CA ALA A 299 12.10 -1.24 -6.03
C ALA A 299 11.84 -2.75 -5.98
N TYR A 300 10.57 -3.19 -5.99
CA TYR A 300 10.21 -4.60 -6.05
C TYR A 300 10.01 -5.09 -7.49
N LEU A 301 9.93 -4.15 -8.45
CA LEU A 301 9.70 -4.42 -9.87
C LEU A 301 10.95 -4.15 -10.72
N LYS A 302 11.85 -3.29 -10.27
CA LYS A 302 13.07 -2.92 -10.99
C LYS A 302 14.27 -3.00 -10.05
N PRO A 303 15.34 -3.75 -10.42
CA PRO A 303 16.55 -3.82 -9.61
C PRO A 303 17.24 -2.46 -9.55
N LEU A 304 18.01 -2.23 -8.48
CA LEU A 304 18.81 -1.02 -8.35
C LEU A 304 19.87 -0.93 -9.45
N THR A 305 20.02 0.25 -10.04
CA THR A 305 21.08 0.50 -11.02
C THR A 305 22.47 0.35 -10.39
N GLN A 306 23.49 0.00 -11.18
CA GLN A 306 24.87 -0.08 -10.69
C GLN A 306 25.31 1.22 -10.01
N LYS A 307 24.98 2.37 -10.59
CA LYS A 307 25.27 3.69 -10.00
C LYS A 307 24.67 3.87 -8.60
N THR A 308 23.48 3.34 -8.35
CA THR A 308 22.87 3.37 -7.01
C THR A 308 23.59 2.41 -6.06
N GLN A 309 23.93 1.21 -6.53
CA GLN A 309 24.68 0.23 -5.73
C GLN A 309 26.07 0.75 -5.33
N ASP A 310 26.78 1.44 -6.24
CA ASP A 310 28.09 2.04 -5.95
C ASP A 310 27.99 3.11 -4.87
N LYS A 311 26.95 3.95 -4.90
CA LYS A 311 26.68 4.94 -3.85
C LYS A 311 26.38 4.29 -2.51
N LEU A 312 25.61 3.20 -2.50
CA LEU A 312 25.34 2.44 -1.28
C LEU A 312 26.63 1.81 -0.74
N ASN A 313 27.46 1.22 -1.59
CA ASN A 313 28.74 0.65 -1.18
C ASN A 313 29.73 1.70 -0.64
N ALA A 314 29.72 2.91 -1.20
CA ALA A 314 30.49 4.03 -0.65
C ALA A 314 30.00 4.40 0.76
N LEU A 315 28.68 4.53 0.95
CA LEU A 315 28.10 4.79 2.28
C LEU A 315 28.40 3.65 3.26
N ARG A 316 28.29 2.39 2.84
CA ARG A 316 28.60 1.21 3.69
C ARG A 316 30.03 1.24 4.20
N LYS A 317 30.97 1.67 3.36
CA LYS A 317 32.38 1.83 3.75
C LYS A 317 32.55 2.86 4.86
N ASP A 318 31.80 3.97 4.84
CA ASP A 318 31.87 5.02 5.87
C ASP A 318 31.37 4.53 7.25
N PHE A 319 30.61 3.43 7.26
CA PHE A 319 30.09 2.77 8.47
C PHE A 319 30.82 1.44 8.79
N ASP A 320 32.00 1.19 8.21
CA ASP A 320 32.79 -0.04 8.40
C ASP A 320 32.06 -1.35 8.03
N LEU A 321 31.12 -1.27 7.09
CA LEU A 321 30.37 -2.42 6.59
C LEU A 321 30.96 -2.98 5.29
N PRO A 322 30.89 -4.30 5.06
CA PRO A 322 31.32 -4.89 3.80
C PRO A 322 30.42 -4.41 2.65
N PRO A 323 30.88 -4.49 1.38
CA PRO A 323 30.03 -4.22 0.23
C PRO A 323 28.74 -5.03 0.24
N LEU A 324 27.69 -4.53 -0.43
CA LEU A 324 26.40 -5.20 -0.55
C LEU A 324 26.58 -6.64 -1.07
N PRO A 325 26.17 -7.67 -0.30
CA PRO A 325 26.29 -9.05 -0.76
C PRO A 325 25.21 -9.40 -1.80
N ASN A 326 24.07 -8.73 -1.77
CA ASN A 326 22.95 -8.90 -2.71
C ASN A 326 21.97 -7.71 -2.60
N LEU A 327 20.95 -7.68 -3.48
CA LEU A 327 19.92 -6.64 -3.48
C LEU A 327 18.99 -6.68 -2.25
N ALA A 328 18.88 -7.83 -1.57
CA ALA A 328 18.07 -7.92 -0.35
C ALA A 328 18.63 -6.99 0.73
N MET A 329 19.95 -6.89 0.88
CA MET A 329 20.56 -5.94 1.82
C MET A 329 20.33 -4.48 1.43
N ALA A 330 20.17 -4.16 0.15
CA ALA A 330 20.00 -2.80 -0.32
C ALA A 330 18.55 -2.28 -0.26
N LEU A 331 17.58 -3.18 -0.36
CA LEU A 331 16.16 -2.86 -0.53
C LEU A 331 15.30 -3.18 0.70
N MET A 332 15.91 -3.81 1.69
CA MET A 332 15.25 -4.24 2.91
C MET A 332 15.79 -3.42 4.07
N PRO A 333 14.96 -3.16 5.09
CA PRO A 333 15.38 -2.37 6.24
C PRO A 333 16.42 -3.09 7.12
N GLY A 334 16.84 -4.31 6.74
CA GLY A 334 17.87 -5.10 7.42
C GLY A 334 19.32 -4.67 7.14
N ASP A 335 19.57 -3.59 6.41
CA ASP A 335 20.92 -3.04 6.27
C ASP A 335 21.42 -2.51 7.63
N PRO A 336 22.59 -2.95 8.12
CA PRO A 336 23.17 -2.40 9.34
C PRO A 336 23.37 -0.88 9.29
N ILE A 337 23.50 -0.25 8.10
CA ILE A 337 23.49 1.22 8.01
C ILE A 337 22.26 1.77 8.71
N ILE A 338 21.07 1.21 8.46
CA ILE A 338 19.81 1.65 9.06
C ILE A 338 19.84 1.46 10.59
N THR A 339 20.69 0.57 11.09
CA THR A 339 20.83 0.27 12.53
C THR A 339 21.91 1.06 13.26
N VAL A 340 22.83 1.71 12.54
CA VAL A 340 23.92 2.52 13.12
C VAL A 340 23.52 4.00 13.23
N TRP A 341 22.41 4.41 12.62
CA TRP A 341 21.81 5.74 12.84
C TRP A 341 21.06 5.82 14.18
#